data_AF-A0A370DB42-F1
#
_entry.id   AF-A0A370DB42-F1
#
_cell.length_a   1.000
_cell.length_b   1.000
_cell.length_c   1.000
_cell.angle_alpha   90.00
_cell.angle_beta   90.00
_cell.angle_gamma   90.00
#
_symmetry.space_group_name_H-M   'P 1'
#
loop_
_entity.id
_entity.type
_entity.pdbx_description
1 polymer ?
#
loop_
_entity_poly.entity_id
_entity_poly.type
_entity_poly.pdbx_seq_one_letter_code
_entity_poly.pdbx_strand_id
1 'polypeptide(L)'
;MNELPLRDIHLPAEISWWPLAIGWWLLPVLITLSIFLIIKFIKYKRLNRKVAFRKIALNELNQLRSKFKDENNSIELIRSVSSLLRRIALSYLPRENAASLTGKNWVSLLNDLSTQTVFTDKTGSLLEQGPYMKQCEFNHSELLSICETWIKTLPETNNTDSITGVTS
;
A
#
# COMPACT_ATOMS: atom_id res chain seq x y z
N MET A 1 12.82 76.85 49.05
CA MET A 1 14.19 76.28 49.05
C MET A 1 14.20 75.23 50.15
N ASN A 2 13.56 74.08 49.93
CA ASN A 2 14.07 72.83 49.33
C ASN A 2 14.89 72.01 50.34
N GLU A 3 14.20 71.22 51.17
CA GLU A 3 14.79 70.14 51.97
C GLU A 3 14.17 68.83 51.44
N LEU A 4 15.02 67.94 50.93
CA LEU A 4 14.67 66.83 50.05
C LEU A 4 13.91 65.71 50.79
N PRO A 5 12.82 65.16 50.21
CA PRO A 5 12.16 64.00 50.81
C PRO A 5 13.08 62.78 50.69
N LEU A 6 13.31 62.12 51.83
CA LEU A 6 13.99 60.84 51.97
C LEU A 6 13.38 59.84 50.98
N ARG A 7 14.18 59.38 50.02
CA ARG A 7 13.78 58.40 49.02
C ARG A 7 13.92 57.01 49.62
N ASP A 8 12.77 56.39 49.93
CA ASP A 8 12.66 54.98 50.30
C ASP A 8 13.43 54.11 49.31
N ILE A 9 14.41 53.39 49.82
CA ILE A 9 15.18 52.40 49.07
C ILE A 9 14.32 51.14 49.05
N HIS A 10 13.39 51.05 48.08
CA HIS A 10 12.74 49.78 47.78
C HIS A 10 13.81 48.81 47.27
N LEU A 11 14.20 47.83 48.10
CA LEU A 11 14.87 46.64 47.61
C LEU A 11 13.92 45.97 46.60
N PRO A 12 14.36 45.62 45.38
CA PRO A 12 13.50 44.85 44.51
C PRO A 12 13.30 43.52 45.21
N ALA A 13 12.06 43.29 45.62
CA ALA A 13 11.65 42.03 46.18
C ALA A 13 12.14 40.91 45.27
N GLU A 14 12.79 39.92 45.85
CA GLU A 14 13.10 38.66 45.20
C GLU A 14 11.77 37.99 44.86
N ILE A 15 11.20 38.30 43.69
CA ILE A 15 9.96 37.68 43.26
C ILE A 15 10.08 37.28 41.81
N SER A 16 10.08 35.96 41.67
CA SER A 16 9.64 35.23 40.50
C SER A 16 10.48 35.43 39.26
N TRP A 17 11.50 34.58 39.16
CA TRP A 17 11.59 33.69 38.00
C TRP A 17 10.17 33.41 37.47
N TRP A 18 9.95 33.78 36.21
CA TRP A 18 8.78 33.54 35.33
C TRP A 18 8.03 34.82 34.94
N PRO A 19 8.28 35.27 33.70
CA PRO A 19 7.30 34.99 32.69
C PRO A 19 7.91 33.86 31.88
N LEU A 20 7.38 32.64 32.03
CA LEU A 20 7.34 31.79 30.86
C LEU A 20 6.53 32.58 29.86
N ALA A 21 7.23 33.29 28.99
CA ALA A 21 6.64 33.90 27.84
C ALA A 21 5.71 32.83 27.25
N ILE A 22 4.43 33.16 27.11
CA ILE A 22 3.43 32.30 26.48
C ILE A 22 3.96 31.67 25.16
N GLY A 23 4.98 32.28 24.55
CA GLY A 23 5.78 31.76 23.43
C GLY A 23 6.53 30.44 23.62
N TRP A 24 6.83 29.96 24.84
CA TRP A 24 7.37 28.60 25.02
C TRP A 24 6.31 27.52 24.86
N TRP A 25 5.03 27.83 25.07
CA TRP A 25 3.94 26.91 24.77
C TRP A 25 3.66 26.79 23.27
N LEU A 26 4.05 27.79 22.46
CA LEU A 26 3.95 27.69 21.01
C LEU A 26 4.83 26.55 20.47
N LEU A 27 6.00 26.29 21.06
CA LEU A 27 6.89 25.20 20.62
C LEU A 27 6.24 23.80 20.71
N PRO A 28 5.79 23.32 21.88
CA PRO A 28 5.15 22.02 22.00
C PRO A 28 3.82 21.95 21.25
N VAL A 29 3.07 23.03 21.15
CA VAL A 29 1.84 23.10 20.34
C VAL A 29 2.16 22.91 18.86
N LEU A 30 3.17 23.62 18.34
CA LEU A 30 3.59 23.50 16.94
C LEU A 30 4.14 22.10 16.65
N ILE A 31 4.93 21.53 17.55
CA ILE A 31 5.47 20.17 17.43
C ILE A 31 4.32 19.15 17.40
N THR A 32 3.37 19.26 18.33
CA THR A 32 2.22 18.36 18.41
C THR A 32 1.34 18.47 17.17
N LEU A 33 1.09 19.69 16.69
CA LEU A 33 0.32 19.93 15.47
C LEU A 33 1.03 19.35 14.24
N SER A 34 2.35 19.54 14.15
CA SER A 34 3.16 19.01 13.05
C SER A 34 3.16 17.48 13.06
N ILE A 35 3.33 16.85 14.22
CA ILE A 35 3.22 15.39 14.40
C ILE A 35 1.83 14.91 14.00
N PHE A 36 0.77 15.58 14.45
CA PHE A 36 -0.60 15.24 14.10
C PHE A 36 -0.86 15.31 12.58
N LEU A 37 -0.37 16.37 11.93
CA LEU A 37 -0.45 16.56 10.49
C LEU A 37 0.35 15.49 9.73
N ILE A 38 1.56 15.16 10.20
CA ILE A 38 2.40 14.10 9.63
C ILE A 38 1.70 12.74 9.75
N ILE A 39 1.15 12.42 10.92
CA ILE A 39 0.39 11.18 11.14
C ILE A 39 -0.81 11.13 10.21
N LYS A 40 -1.58 12.23 10.10
CA LYS A 40 -2.73 12.30 9.18
C LYS A 40 -2.32 12.19 7.72
N PHE A 41 -1.22 12.83 7.32
CA PHE A 41 -0.71 12.78 5.96
C PHE A 41 -0.21 11.37 5.60
N ILE A 42 0.49 10.71 6.52
CA ILE A 42 0.92 9.32 6.35
C ILE A 42 -0.31 8.40 6.27
N LYS A 43 -1.32 8.59 7.14
CA LYS A 43 -2.58 7.82 7.08
C LYS A 43 -3.33 8.03 5.77
N TYR A 44 -3.43 9.27 5.31
CA TYR A 44 -4.10 9.64 4.06
C TYR A 44 -3.37 9.10 2.84
N LYS A 45 -2.03 9.21 2.81
CA LYS A 45 -1.19 8.62 1.77
C LYS A 45 -1.27 7.09 1.79
N ARG A 46 -1.37 6.48 2.96
CA ARG A 46 -1.57 5.03 3.12
C ARG A 46 -2.97 4.60 2.69
N LEU A 47 -4.00 5.42 2.86
CA LEU A 47 -5.34 5.18 2.31
C LEU A 47 -5.35 5.30 0.77
N ASN A 48 -4.75 6.36 0.23
CA ASN A 48 -4.73 6.60 -1.22
C ASN A 48 -3.82 5.62 -1.97
N ARG A 49 -2.74 5.14 -1.34
CA ARG A 49 -1.89 4.09 -1.92
C ARG A 49 -2.65 2.78 -2.16
N LYS A 50 -3.71 2.49 -1.38
CA LYS A 50 -4.49 1.24 -1.48
C LYS A 50 -5.40 1.23 -2.70
N VAL A 51 -6.12 2.33 -2.94
CA VAL A 51 -6.91 2.52 -4.17
C VAL A 51 -5.99 2.70 -5.38
N ALA A 52 -4.86 3.40 -5.20
CA ALA A 52 -3.87 3.54 -6.25
C ALA A 52 -3.28 2.18 -6.65
N PHE A 53 -3.06 1.24 -5.74
CA PHE A 53 -2.47 -0.05 -6.09
C PHE A 53 -3.32 -0.84 -7.08
N ARG A 54 -4.64 -0.97 -6.83
CA ARG A 54 -5.56 -1.60 -7.79
C ARG A 54 -5.58 -0.84 -9.12
N LYS A 55 -5.65 0.50 -9.07
CA LYS A 55 -5.67 1.32 -10.29
C LYS A 55 -4.37 1.20 -11.09
N ILE A 56 -3.22 1.12 -10.42
CA ILE A 56 -1.89 0.92 -11.01
C ILE A 56 -1.82 -0.47 -11.64
N ALA A 57 -2.25 -1.51 -10.92
CA ALA A 57 -2.27 -2.89 -11.43
C ALA A 57 -3.16 -3.03 -12.68
N LEU A 58 -4.36 -2.43 -12.66
CA LEU A 58 -5.26 -2.40 -13.83
C LEU A 58 -4.67 -1.62 -14.99
N ASN A 59 -3.98 -0.51 -14.71
CA ASN A 59 -3.31 0.27 -15.75
C ASN A 59 -2.13 -0.49 -16.37
N GLU A 60 -1.34 -1.20 -15.56
CA GLU A 60 -0.24 -2.04 -16.02
C GLU A 60 -0.76 -3.21 -16.87
N LEU A 61 -1.87 -3.84 -16.47
CA LEU A 61 -2.56 -4.85 -17.28
C LEU A 61 -3.06 -4.31 -18.63
N ASN A 62 -3.60 -3.08 -18.66
CA ASN A 62 -4.00 -2.42 -19.91
C ASN A 62 -2.80 -2.09 -20.80
N GLN A 63 -1.67 -1.68 -20.24
CA GLN A 63 -0.45 -1.46 -21.01
C GLN A 63 0.05 -2.76 -21.65
N LEU A 64 -0.01 -3.88 -20.93
CA LEU A 64 0.34 -5.20 -21.45
C LEU A 64 -0.60 -5.62 -22.59
N ARG A 65 -1.90 -5.33 -22.48
CA ARG A 65 -2.87 -5.56 -23.55
C ARG A 65 -2.55 -4.76 -24.81
N SER A 66 -2.14 -3.49 -24.66
CA SER A 66 -1.74 -2.66 -25.80
C SER A 66 -0.45 -3.16 -26.45
N LYS A 67 0.58 -3.47 -25.66
CA LYS A 67 1.84 -4.04 -26.18
C LYS A 67 1.63 -5.33 -26.96
N PHE A 68 0.75 -6.20 -26.46
CA PHE A 68 0.43 -7.44 -27.17
C PHE A 68 -0.25 -7.19 -28.52
N LYS A 69 -1.08 -6.15 -28.66
CA LYS A 69 -1.67 -5.82 -29.97
C LYS A 69 -0.60 -5.44 -31.00
N ASP A 70 0.50 -4.83 -30.57
CA ASP A 70 1.56 -4.37 -31.46
C ASP A 70 2.59 -5.49 -31.77
N GLU A 71 2.95 -6.30 -30.77
CA GLU A 71 4.03 -7.30 -30.89
C GLU A 71 3.51 -8.73 -31.18
N ASN A 72 2.22 -8.99 -30.92
CA ASN A 72 1.55 -10.29 -31.06
C ASN A 72 2.28 -11.49 -30.42
N ASN A 73 3.10 -11.23 -29.39
CA ASN A 73 3.90 -12.24 -28.71
C ASN A 73 3.16 -12.81 -27.49
N SER A 74 2.51 -13.95 -27.68
CA SER A 74 1.71 -14.65 -26.64
C SER A 74 2.52 -15.02 -25.40
N ILE A 75 3.80 -15.37 -25.57
CA ILE A 75 4.68 -15.82 -24.49
C ILE A 75 5.09 -14.64 -23.61
N GLU A 76 5.40 -13.51 -24.24
CA GLU A 76 5.77 -12.30 -23.53
C GLU A 76 4.59 -11.72 -22.75
N LEU A 77 3.38 -11.79 -23.33
CA LEU A 77 2.16 -11.43 -22.61
C LEU A 77 1.98 -12.30 -21.36
N ILE A 78 2.01 -13.63 -21.48
CA ILE A 78 1.74 -14.50 -20.32
C ILE A 78 2.82 -14.40 -19.24
N ARG A 79 4.09 -14.22 -19.64
CA ARG A 79 5.20 -13.99 -18.72
C ARG A 79 5.03 -12.68 -17.95
N SER A 80 4.64 -11.62 -18.66
CA SER A 80 4.42 -10.31 -18.06
C SER A 80 3.21 -10.28 -17.14
N VAL A 81 2.10 -10.90 -17.55
CA VAL A 81 0.90 -11.06 -16.71
C VAL A 81 1.23 -11.88 -15.45
N SER A 82 1.93 -13.01 -15.60
CA SER A 82 2.32 -13.84 -14.45
C SER A 82 3.25 -13.09 -13.49
N SER A 83 4.17 -12.29 -14.02
CA SER A 83 5.05 -11.43 -13.22
C SER A 83 4.26 -10.34 -12.47
N LEU A 84 3.29 -9.71 -13.13
CA LEU A 84 2.41 -8.71 -12.53
C LEU A 84 1.60 -9.32 -11.39
N LEU A 85 0.96 -10.47 -11.60
CA LEU A 85 0.21 -11.16 -10.56
C LEU A 85 1.11 -11.53 -9.38
N ARG A 86 2.33 -12.00 -9.61
CA ARG A 86 3.29 -12.31 -8.53
C ARG A 86 3.64 -11.07 -7.70
N ARG A 87 3.91 -9.95 -8.36
CA ARG A 87 4.16 -8.66 -7.67
C ARG A 87 2.95 -8.21 -6.85
N ILE A 88 1.75 -8.42 -7.37
CA ILE A 88 0.51 -8.14 -6.65
C ILE A 88 0.38 -9.05 -5.44
N ALA A 89 0.47 -10.37 -5.61
CA ALA A 89 0.36 -11.34 -4.53
C ALA A 89 1.40 -11.09 -3.42
N LEU A 90 2.65 -10.81 -3.77
CA LEU A 90 3.71 -10.44 -2.82
C LEU A 90 3.42 -9.16 -2.03
N SER A 91 2.61 -8.25 -2.58
CA SER A 91 2.20 -7.04 -1.88
C SER A 91 1.08 -7.30 -0.85
N TYR A 92 0.34 -8.40 -0.96
CA TYR A 92 -0.73 -8.80 -0.04
C TYR A 92 -0.29 -9.89 0.95
N LEU A 93 0.68 -10.72 0.59
CA LEU A 93 1.17 -11.81 1.43
C LEU A 93 2.27 -11.34 2.41
N PRO A 94 2.27 -11.85 3.66
CA PRO A 94 3.40 -11.69 4.56
C PRO A 94 4.63 -12.41 4.00
N ARG A 95 5.83 -11.90 4.34
CA ARG A 95 7.13 -12.31 3.75
C ARG A 95 7.43 -13.81 3.91
N GLU A 96 6.77 -14.46 4.86
CA GLU A 96 6.90 -15.87 5.23
C GLU A 96 6.24 -16.80 4.19
N ASN A 97 5.13 -16.35 3.58
CA ASN A 97 4.39 -17.12 2.58
C ASN A 97 4.90 -16.89 1.14
N ALA A 98 5.94 -16.06 0.96
CA ALA A 98 6.50 -15.77 -0.36
C ALA A 98 7.14 -17.00 -1.03
N ALA A 99 7.61 -17.96 -0.24
CA ALA A 99 8.19 -19.21 -0.74
C ALA A 99 7.13 -20.12 -1.41
N SER A 100 5.86 -19.96 -1.06
CA SER A 100 4.74 -20.76 -1.60
C SER A 100 4.21 -20.23 -2.95
N LEU A 101 4.74 -19.10 -3.45
CA LEU A 101 4.33 -18.49 -4.74
C LEU A 101 4.94 -19.17 -5.98
N THR A 102 5.43 -20.41 -5.84
CA THR A 102 6.05 -21.20 -6.90
C THR A 102 5.39 -22.58 -7.01
N GLY A 103 5.22 -23.04 -8.26
CA GLY A 103 4.61 -24.35 -8.56
C GLY A 103 3.11 -24.43 -8.30
N LYS A 104 2.61 -25.63 -7.98
CA LYS A 104 1.18 -25.97 -7.90
C LYS A 104 0.37 -25.13 -6.90
N ASN A 105 1.02 -24.59 -5.87
CA ASN A 105 0.35 -23.78 -4.83
C ASN A 105 0.11 -22.33 -5.26
N TRP A 106 0.75 -21.87 -6.34
CA TRP A 106 0.61 -20.50 -6.85
C TRP A 106 -0.84 -20.12 -7.16
N VAL A 107 -1.56 -20.99 -7.86
CA VAL A 107 -2.95 -20.73 -8.28
C VAL A 107 -3.90 -20.77 -7.09
N SER A 108 -3.66 -21.69 -6.15
CA SER A 108 -4.42 -21.77 -4.90
C SER A 108 -4.28 -20.47 -4.12
N LEU A 109 -3.06 -19.96 -3.95
CA LEU A 109 -2.81 -18.70 -3.24
C LEU A 109 -3.46 -17.50 -3.93
N LEU A 110 -3.44 -17.44 -5.27
CA LEU A 110 -4.15 -16.39 -5.99
C LEU A 110 -5.65 -16.42 -5.68
N ASN A 111 -6.26 -17.60 -5.70
CA ASN A 111 -7.67 -17.77 -5.38
C ASN A 111 -7.98 -17.46 -3.91
N ASP A 112 -7.08 -17.81 -2.97
CA ASP A 112 -7.21 -17.50 -1.54
C ASP A 112 -7.11 -15.99 -1.25
N LEU A 113 -6.34 -15.28 -2.07
CA LEU A 113 -6.21 -13.82 -1.97
C LEU A 113 -7.43 -13.07 -2.48
N SER A 114 -8.28 -13.68 -3.32
CA SER A 114 -9.50 -13.07 -3.81
C SER A 114 -10.71 -13.57 -3.04
N THR A 115 -11.75 -12.74 -2.95
CA THR A 115 -13.03 -13.15 -2.35
C THR A 115 -13.79 -14.21 -3.17
N GLN A 116 -13.32 -14.49 -4.38
CA GLN A 116 -13.90 -15.45 -5.32
C GLN A 116 -12.79 -16.28 -5.95
N THR A 117 -13.07 -17.54 -6.26
CA THR A 117 -12.16 -18.41 -7.02
C THR A 117 -12.27 -18.06 -8.50
N VAL A 118 -11.34 -17.24 -9.01
CA VAL A 118 -11.38 -16.74 -10.39
C VAL A 118 -10.57 -17.65 -11.34
N PHE A 119 -9.51 -18.29 -10.84
CA PHE A 119 -8.68 -19.19 -11.62
C PHE A 119 -9.16 -20.64 -11.46
N THR A 120 -9.57 -21.25 -12.57
CA THR A 120 -9.90 -22.69 -12.68
C THR A 120 -8.67 -23.49 -13.12
N ASP A 121 -8.70 -24.82 -12.99
CA ASP A 121 -7.57 -25.73 -13.32
C ASP A 121 -6.93 -25.45 -14.68
N LYS A 122 -7.74 -25.18 -15.71
CA LYS A 122 -7.26 -24.89 -17.07
C LYS A 122 -6.45 -23.59 -17.13
N THR A 123 -6.98 -22.52 -16.55
CA THR A 123 -6.33 -21.19 -16.51
C THR A 123 -5.18 -21.13 -15.51
N GLY A 124 -5.28 -21.88 -14.41
CA GLY A 124 -4.24 -22.03 -13.41
C GLY A 124 -3.01 -22.73 -13.97
N SER A 125 -3.22 -23.86 -14.65
CA SER A 125 -2.14 -24.58 -15.35
C SER A 125 -1.46 -23.71 -16.40
N LEU A 126 -2.23 -22.85 -17.07
CA LEU A 126 -1.71 -21.91 -18.06
C LEU A 126 -0.85 -20.81 -17.42
N LEU A 127 -1.23 -20.28 -16.25
CA LEU A 127 -0.41 -19.30 -15.51
C LEU A 127 0.83 -19.94 -14.86
N GLU A 128 0.74 -21.21 -14.48
CA GLU A 128 1.87 -21.95 -13.90
C GLU A 128 2.91 -22.32 -14.97
N GLN A 129 2.46 -22.88 -16.09
CA GLN A 129 3.32 -23.47 -17.12
C GLN A 129 3.60 -22.51 -18.28
N GLY A 130 2.67 -21.61 -18.59
CA GLY A 130 2.72 -20.69 -19.73
C GLY A 130 4.01 -19.86 -19.83
N PRO A 131 4.54 -19.28 -18.74
CA PRO A 131 5.82 -18.56 -18.78
C PRO A 131 7.04 -19.40 -19.21
N TYR A 132 6.93 -20.73 -19.14
CA TYR A 132 7.98 -21.68 -19.47
C TYR A 132 7.74 -22.41 -20.80
N MET A 133 6.60 -22.20 -21.47
CA MET A 133 6.28 -22.83 -22.75
C MET A 133 6.86 -22.07 -23.94
N LYS A 134 7.38 -22.81 -24.93
CA LYS A 134 7.91 -22.27 -26.21
C LYS A 134 6.84 -21.79 -27.17
N GLN A 135 5.61 -22.26 -27.03
CA GLN A 135 4.43 -21.84 -27.79
C GLN A 135 3.20 -22.13 -26.93
N CYS A 136 2.28 -21.17 -26.84
CA CYS A 136 1.06 -21.32 -26.08
C CYS A 136 -0.07 -20.66 -26.87
N GLU A 137 -1.02 -21.46 -27.30
CA GLU A 137 -2.20 -21.01 -28.02
C GLU A 137 -3.37 -21.00 -27.02
N PHE A 138 -3.80 -19.80 -26.64
CA PHE A 138 -4.85 -19.60 -25.65
C PHE A 138 -5.63 -18.35 -25.99
N ASN A 139 -6.84 -18.23 -25.43
CA ASN A 139 -7.65 -17.05 -25.62
C ASN A 139 -7.10 -15.90 -24.76
N HIS A 140 -6.31 -15.01 -25.34
CA HIS A 140 -5.70 -13.87 -24.64
C HIS A 140 -6.76 -12.94 -24.02
N SER A 141 -7.91 -12.79 -24.69
CA SER A 141 -8.99 -11.94 -24.19
C SER A 141 -9.65 -12.51 -22.93
N GLU A 142 -9.79 -13.83 -22.87
CA GLU A 142 -10.30 -14.56 -21.71
C GLU A 142 -9.30 -14.52 -20.55
N LEU A 143 -8.01 -14.73 -20.83
CA LEU A 143 -6.98 -14.63 -19.80
C LEU A 143 -6.91 -13.22 -19.18
N LEU A 144 -6.93 -12.19 -20.03
CA LEU A 144 -6.87 -10.80 -19.56
C LEU A 144 -8.12 -10.42 -18.76
N SER A 145 -9.31 -10.87 -19.16
CA SER A 145 -10.55 -10.58 -18.43
C SER A 145 -10.61 -11.29 -17.07
N ILE A 146 -10.11 -12.53 -16.99
CA ILE A 146 -9.98 -13.27 -15.73
C ILE A 146 -9.00 -12.55 -14.80
N CYS A 147 -7.85 -12.12 -15.30
CA CYS A 147 -6.87 -11.37 -14.51
C CYS A 147 -7.44 -10.02 -14.04
N GLU A 148 -8.19 -9.32 -14.89
CA GLU A 148 -8.87 -8.07 -14.53
C GLU A 148 -9.91 -8.30 -13.42
N THR A 149 -10.71 -9.36 -13.54
CA THR A 149 -11.71 -9.75 -12.54
C THR A 149 -11.05 -10.09 -11.21
N TRP A 150 -9.94 -10.84 -11.24
CA TRP A 150 -9.16 -11.15 -10.06
C TRP A 150 -8.64 -9.88 -9.36
N ILE A 151 -8.03 -8.94 -10.11
CA ILE A 151 -7.55 -7.66 -9.54
C ILE A 151 -8.68 -6.85 -8.89
N LYS A 152 -9.90 -6.91 -9.46
CA LYS A 152 -11.10 -6.24 -8.92
C LYS A 152 -11.66 -6.92 -7.67
N THR A 153 -11.53 -8.23 -7.55
CA THR A 153 -12.08 -9.05 -6.44
C THR A 153 -11.12 -9.22 -5.27
N LEU A 154 -9.86 -8.76 -5.41
CA LEU A 154 -8.92 -8.62 -4.29
C LEU A 154 -9.57 -7.81 -3.16
N PRO A 155 -9.47 -8.23 -1.89
CA PRO A 155 -10.03 -7.49 -0.76
C PRO A 155 -9.36 -6.13 -0.61
N GLU A 156 -10.11 -5.15 -0.11
CA GLU A 156 -9.47 -3.90 0.31
C GLU A 156 -8.57 -4.25 1.49
N THR A 157 -7.34 -3.74 1.51
CA THR A 157 -6.36 -4.02 2.58
C THR A 157 -6.81 -3.53 3.97
N ASN A 158 -8.05 -3.03 4.12
CA ASN A 158 -8.69 -2.76 5.40
C ASN A 158 -9.21 -4.04 6.09
N ASN A 159 -9.42 -5.14 5.35
CA ASN A 159 -9.96 -6.40 5.88
C ASN A 159 -8.91 -7.51 6.08
N THR A 160 -7.66 -7.34 5.63
CA THR A 160 -6.62 -8.37 5.85
C THR A 160 -6.30 -8.59 7.33
N ASP A 161 -6.55 -7.60 8.20
CA ASP A 161 -6.45 -7.77 9.65
C ASP A 161 -7.53 -8.72 10.21
N SER A 162 -8.65 -8.90 9.49
CA SER A 162 -9.71 -9.84 9.86
C SER A 162 -9.50 -11.26 9.32
N ILE A 163 -8.61 -11.45 8.34
CA ILE A 163 -8.31 -12.76 7.73
C ILE A 163 -7.17 -13.46 8.49
N THR A 164 -6.22 -12.70 9.06
CA THR A 164 -5.16 -13.25 9.94
C THR A 164 -5.63 -13.43 11.38
N GLY A 165 -6.93 -13.30 11.67
CA GLY A 165 -7.50 -13.39 13.02
C GLY A 165 -7.69 -14.81 13.56
N VAL A 166 -7.23 -15.85 12.87
CA VAL A 166 -7.31 -17.24 13.35
C VAL A 166 -6.06 -17.99 12.89
N THR A 167 -4.99 -17.93 13.68
CA THR A 167 -4.19 -19.11 14.08
C THR A 167 -3.13 -18.68 15.09
N SER A 168 -3.37 -19.11 16.34
CA SER A 168 -2.48 -19.14 17.53
C SER A 168 -2.46 -17.92 18.42
#